data_AF-A0A1G7CS20-F1
#
_entry.id   AF-A0A1G7CS20-F1
#
_cell.length_a   1.000
_cell.length_b   1.000
_cell.length_c   1.000
_cell.angle_alpha   90.00
_cell.angle_beta   90.00
_cell.angle_gamma   90.00
#
_symmetry.space_group_name_H-M   'P 1'
#
loop_
_entity.id
_entity.type
_entity.pdbx_description
1 polymer ?
#
loop_
_entity_poly.entity_id
_entity_poly.type
_entity_poly.pdbx_seq_one_letter_code
_entity_poly.pdbx_strand_id
1 'polypeptide(L)' 'MVMDMRLKAFLGLALILVGGTPVVQANDSDPIVIAHRGASGYRPEHTLMAYRMGIEMGADYIEPNLVLTRAGKLVARP' A
#
# COMPACT_ATOMS: atom_id res chain seq x y z
N MET A 1 -37.77 20.64 24.18
CA MET A 1 -37.44 21.23 22.86
C MET A 1 -35.96 21.58 22.69
N VAL A 2 -35.28 22.18 23.68
CA VAL A 2 -33.84 22.56 23.57
C VAL A 2 -32.85 21.37 23.72
N MET A 3 -33.20 20.33 24.48
CA MET A 3 -32.34 19.15 24.72
C MET A 3 -32.15 18.27 23.45
N ASP A 4 -33.21 18.17 22.64
CA ASP A 4 -33.28 17.38 21.40
C ASP A 4 -32.41 17.99 20.28
N MET A 5 -32.30 19.32 20.27
CA MET A 5 -31.52 20.08 19.31
C MET A 5 -30.02 19.99 19.56
N ARG A 6 -29.60 19.82 20.82
CA ARG A 6 -28.20 19.58 21.19
C ARG A 6 -27.76 18.15 20.84
N LEU A 7 -28.61 17.15 21.04
CA LEU A 7 -28.31 15.76 20.69
C LEU A 7 -28.20 15.55 19.17
N LYS A 8 -29.05 16.22 18.38
CA LYS A 8 -28.97 16.24 16.90
C LYS A 8 -27.73 16.98 16.38
N ALA A 9 -27.33 18.07 17.05
CA ALA A 9 -26.09 18.79 16.72
C ALA A 9 -24.83 17.96 17.03
N PHE A 10 -24.82 17.21 18.13
CA PHE A 10 -23.72 16.29 18.46
C PHE A 10 -23.65 15.09 17.51
N LEU A 11 -24.79 14.49 17.12
CA LEU A 11 -24.79 13.42 16.10
C LEU A 11 -24.39 13.92 14.71
N GLY A 12 -24.84 15.11 14.32
CA GLY A 12 -24.49 15.72 13.03
C GLY A 12 -23.01 16.09 12.92
N LEU A 13 -22.39 16.54 14.01
CA LEU A 13 -20.96 16.85 14.07
C LEU A 13 -20.08 15.60 14.07
N ALA A 14 -20.52 14.53 14.73
CA ALA A 14 -19.82 13.24 14.72
C ALA A 14 -19.77 12.58 13.32
N LEU A 15 -20.79 12.79 12.49
CA LEU A 15 -20.82 12.27 11.12
C LEU A 15 -19.85 13.00 10.18
N ILE A 16 -19.63 14.31 10.40
CA ILE A 16 -18.68 15.12 9.63
C ILE A 16 -17.21 14.74 9.96
N LEU A 17 -16.94 14.29 11.18
CA LEU A 17 -15.61 13.86 11.63
C LEU A 17 -15.18 12.47 11.12
N VAL A 18 -16.10 11.67 10.57
CA VAL A 18 -15.81 10.31 10.05
C VAL A 18 -15.92 10.23 8.52
N GLY A 19 -16.65 11.14 7.87
CA GLY A 19 -17.11 10.98 6.49
C GLY A 19 -16.24 11.58 5.38
N GLY A 20 -14.91 11.45 5.39
CA GLY A 20 -14.12 12.15 4.38
C GLY A 20 -12.69 11.70 4.11
N THR A 21 -12.32 10.44 4.36
CA THR A 21 -11.09 9.94 3.71
C THR A 21 -11.40 9.77 2.22
N PRO A 22 -10.73 10.48 1.30
CA PRO A 22 -10.84 10.17 -0.11
C PRO A 22 -10.32 8.75 -0.30
N VAL A 23 -11.23 7.82 -0.54
CA VAL A 23 -10.86 6.52 -1.06
C VAL A 23 -10.46 6.79 -2.50
N VAL A 24 -9.15 6.83 -2.76
CA VAL A 24 -8.62 6.83 -4.12
C VAL A 24 -9.07 5.51 -4.72
N GLN A 25 -10.11 5.56 -5.54
CA GLN A 25 -10.56 4.41 -6.29
C GLN A 25 -9.53 4.19 -7.40
N ALA A 26 -8.80 3.07 -7.34
CA ALA A 26 -7.97 2.66 -8.47
C ALA A 26 -8.90 2.46 -9.68
N ASN A 27 -8.63 3.12 -10.79
CA ASN A 27 -9.35 2.84 -12.02
C ASN A 27 -8.77 1.56 -12.61
N ASP A 28 -9.61 0.62 -13.05
CA ASP A 28 -9.15 -0.62 -13.72
C ASP A 28 -8.33 -0.34 -14.99
N SER A 29 -8.33 0.90 -15.48
CA SER A 29 -7.53 1.39 -16.61
C SER A 29 -6.15 1.96 -16.25
N ASP A 30 -5.84 2.15 -14.97
CA ASP A 30 -4.55 2.70 -14.56
C ASP A 30 -3.44 1.65 -14.80
N PRO A 31 -2.25 2.07 -15.29
CA PRO A 31 -1.15 1.13 -15.50
C PRO A 31 -0.64 0.59 -14.16
N ILE A 32 -0.49 -0.73 -14.07
CA ILE A 32 0.12 -1.38 -12.91
C ILE A 32 1.63 -1.16 -12.93
N VAL A 33 2.17 -0.61 -11.85
CA VAL A 33 3.60 -0.39 -11.64
C VAL A 33 4.19 -1.55 -10.86
N ILE A 34 5.07 -2.32 -11.51
CA ILE A 34 5.74 -3.47 -10.90
C ILE A 34 7.23 -3.15 -10.70
N ALA A 35 7.69 -3.16 -9.45
CA ALA A 35 9.10 -3.00 -9.13
C ALA A 35 9.87 -4.31 -9.38
N HIS A 36 10.39 -4.44 -10.60
CA HIS A 36 11.17 -5.59 -11.07
C HIS A 36 12.42 -5.82 -10.21
N ARG A 37 12.42 -6.90 -9.42
CA ARG A 37 13.44 -7.24 -8.41
C ARG A 37 13.62 -6.19 -7.29
N GLY A 38 12.60 -5.36 -7.07
CA GLY A 38 12.66 -4.15 -6.23
C GLY A 38 13.04 -2.91 -7.04
N ALA A 39 13.51 -1.84 -6.37
CA ALA A 39 14.09 -0.66 -7.03
C ALA A 39 15.51 -0.95 -7.55
N SER A 40 15.64 -1.94 -8.43
CA SER A 40 16.92 -2.54 -8.90
C SER A 40 17.85 -1.55 -9.62
N GLY A 41 17.29 -0.51 -10.24
CA GLY A 41 18.09 0.60 -10.81
C GLY A 41 18.72 1.52 -9.76
N TYR A 42 18.29 1.47 -8.50
CA TYR A 42 18.71 2.37 -7.42
C TYR A 42 19.41 1.66 -6.25
N ARG A 43 19.07 0.39 -6.01
CA ARG A 43 19.60 -0.43 -4.91
C ARG A 43 19.86 -1.85 -5.43
N PRO A 44 20.79 -2.61 -4.81
CA PRO A 44 21.02 -4.00 -5.18
C PRO A 44 19.71 -4.81 -5.16
N GLU A 45 19.41 -5.48 -6.28
CA GLU A 45 18.21 -6.28 -6.45
C GLU A 45 18.07 -7.41 -5.42
N HIS A 46 16.84 -7.87 -5.20
CA HIS A 46 16.53 -8.94 -4.24
C HIS A 46 17.00 -8.66 -2.79
N THR A 47 17.09 -7.38 -2.41
CA THR A 47 17.37 -6.97 -1.03
C THR A 47 16.16 -6.30 -0.39
N LEU A 48 16.07 -6.36 0.94
CA LEU A 48 15.05 -5.63 1.69
C LEU A 48 15.07 -4.11 1.41
N MET A 49 16.25 -3.56 1.10
CA MET A 49 16.40 -2.14 0.78
C MET A 49 15.83 -1.78 -0.60
N ALA A 50 16.04 -2.63 -1.61
CA ALA A 50 15.42 -2.44 -2.92
C ALA A 50 13.90 -2.59 -2.85
N TYR A 51 13.40 -3.54 -2.07
CA TYR A 51 11.95 -3.72 -1.87
C TYR A 51 11.32 -2.56 -1.14
N ARG A 52 11.93 -2.11 -0.04
CA ARG A 52 11.47 -0.94 0.71
C ARG A 52 11.40 0.29 -0.18
N MET A 53 12.44 0.57 -0.95
CA MET A 53 12.46 1.72 -1.85
C MET A 53 11.40 1.60 -2.95
N GLY A 54 11.16 0.41 -3.50
CA GLY A 54 10.07 0.20 -4.47
C GLY A 54 8.69 0.51 -3.89
N ILE A 55 8.45 0.13 -2.63
CA ILE A 55 7.22 0.46 -1.89
C ILE A 55 7.13 1.98 -1.66
N GLU A 56 8.22 2.61 -1.23
CA GLU A 56 8.28 4.07 -1.00
C GLU A 56 8.07 4.88 -2.29
N MET A 57 8.44 4.32 -3.45
CA MET A 57 8.21 4.91 -4.77
C MET A 57 6.78 4.72 -5.30
N GLY A 58 5.93 3.98 -4.58
CA GLY A 58 4.53 3.74 -4.96
C GLY A 58 4.34 2.62 -5.98
N ALA A 59 5.22 1.62 -6.02
CA ALA A 59 4.97 0.42 -6.83
C ALA A 59 3.76 -0.36 -6.26
N ASP A 60 2.89 -0.83 -7.15
CA ASP A 60 1.75 -1.67 -6.80
C ASP A 60 2.20 -3.07 -6.35
N TYR A 61 3.24 -3.58 -7.01
CA TYR A 61 3.81 -4.90 -6.72
C TYR A 61 5.33 -4.88 -6.67
N ILE A 62 5.87 -5.75 -5.81
CA ILE A 62 7.28 -6.15 -5.83
C ILE A 62 7.38 -7.48 -6.57
N GLU A 63 8.34 -7.60 -7.49
CA GLU A 63 8.60 -8.84 -8.20
C GLU A 63 9.86 -9.53 -7.61
N PRO A 64 9.71 -10.72 -6.98
CA PRO A 64 10.85 -11.52 -6.53
C PRO A 64 11.09 -12.75 -7.42
N ASN A 65 12.37 -13.07 -7.66
CA ASN A 65 12.79 -14.33 -8.25
C ASN A 65 13.01 -15.35 -7.13
N LEU A 66 12.09 -16.30 -6.98
CA LEU A 66 12.16 -17.32 -5.95
C LEU A 66 12.85 -18.59 -6.45
N VAL A 67 13.79 -19.09 -5.65
CA VAL A 67 14.39 -20.41 -5.88
C VAL A 67 14.42 -21.23 -4.58
N LEU A 68 14.54 -22.55 -4.71
CA LEU A 68 14.65 -23.47 -3.57
C LEU A 68 16.10 -23.63 -3.11
N THR A 69 16.30 -23.59 -1.80
CA THR A 69 17.53 -24.07 -1.16
C THR A 69 17.53 -25.60 -1.09
N ARG A 70 18.70 -26.20 -0.78
CA ARG A 70 18.81 -27.65 -0.55
C ARG A 70 17.83 -28.18 0.50
N ALA A 71 17.50 -27.38 1.51
CA ALA A 71 16.56 -27.74 2.58
C ALA A 71 15.10 -27.41 2.23
N GLY A 72 14.80 -27.01 0.99
CA GLY A 72 13.43 -26.72 0.53
C GLY A 72 12.89 -25.33 0.92
N LYS A 73 13.73 -24.43 1.47
CA LYS A 73 13.31 -23.04 1.75
C LYS A 73 13.37 -22.20 0.48
N LEU A 74 12.36 -21.37 0.25
CA LEU A 74 12.36 -20.37 -0.81
C LEU A 74 13.26 -19.19 -0.43
N VAL A 75 14.07 -18.72 -1.37
CA VAL A 75 14.91 -17.53 -1.24
C VAL A 75 14.78 -16.66 -2.48
N ALA A 76 14.76 -15.34 -2.28
CA ALA A 76 14.81 -14.36 -3.37
C ALA A 76 16.28 -14.12 -3.77
N ARG A 77 16.64 -14.38 -5.03
CA ARG A 77 18.00 -14.15 -5.55
C ARG A 77 18.01 -14.01 -7.08
N PRO A 78 19.07 -13.41 -7.66
CA PRO A 78 19.23 -13.28 -9.11
C PRO A 78 19.22 -14.61 -9.85
#